data_AF-A0A2S9GCQ0-F1
#
_entry.id   AF-A0A2S9GCQ0-F1
#
_cell.length_a   1.000
_cell.length_b   1.000
_cell.length_c   1.000
_cell.angle_alpha   90.00
_cell.angle_beta   90.00
_cell.angle_gamma   90.00
#
_symmetry.space_group_name_H-M   'P 1'
#
loop_
_entity.id
_entity.type
_entity.pdbx_description
1 polymer ?
#
loop_
_entity_poly.entity_id
_entity_poly.type
_entity_poly.pdbx_seq_one_letter_code
_entity_poly.pdbx_strand_id
1 'polypeptide(L)' 'MISPDRDVAARPQAGGFDLFVVGSGFFGLTIAERAATQLGKRVLVVDRRPHIGGNAY' A
#
# COMPACT_ATOMS: atom_id res chain seq x y z
N MET A 1 -0.18 38.74 17.19
CA MET A 1 -0.57 37.96 18.37
C MET A 1 -1.65 36.98 17.94
N ILE A 2 -1.57 35.72 18.39
CA ILE A 2 -2.22 34.49 17.87
C ILE A 2 -1.49 33.88 16.65
N SER A 3 -0.37 33.20 16.93
CA SER A 3 -0.27 31.75 16.66
C SER A 3 -0.71 31.07 17.96
N PRO A 4 -1.47 29.97 17.96
CA PRO A 4 -1.01 28.70 17.39
C PRO A 4 -2.11 27.79 16.80
N ASP A 5 -1.77 27.07 15.73
CA ASP A 5 -2.01 25.62 15.69
C ASP A 5 -0.83 24.96 14.95
N ARG A 6 0.36 25.14 15.54
CA ARG A 6 1.47 24.21 15.32
C ARG A 6 1.16 23.07 16.25
N ASP A 7 0.54 22.02 15.73
CA ASP A 7 0.43 20.65 16.29
C ASP A 7 -0.88 19.93 15.88
N VAL A 8 -1.33 20.09 14.63
CA VAL A 8 -1.74 18.87 13.90
C VAL A 8 -0.43 18.10 13.67
N ALA A 9 -0.01 17.37 14.70
CA ALA A 9 1.11 16.45 14.65
C ALA A 9 1.04 15.73 13.31
N ALA A 10 2.13 15.81 12.54
CA ALA A 10 2.25 15.25 11.22
C ALA A 10 1.68 13.82 11.22
N ARG A 11 0.40 13.67 10.86
CA ARG A 11 -0.11 12.41 10.33
C ARG A 11 0.89 12.12 9.23
N PRO A 12 1.58 10.98 9.23
CA PRO A 12 2.53 10.67 8.16
C PRO A 12 1.75 10.98 6.89
N GLN A 13 2.20 11.99 6.14
CA GLN A 13 1.49 12.40 4.93
C GLN A 13 1.33 11.10 4.19
N ALA A 14 0.09 10.60 4.11
CA ALA A 14 -0.17 9.32 3.52
C ALA A 14 0.05 9.57 2.05
N GLY A 15 1.31 9.58 1.62
CA GLY A 15 1.67 9.61 0.21
C GLY A 15 0.85 8.48 -0.36
N GLY A 16 -0.06 8.85 -1.27
CA GLY A 16 -1.06 7.95 -1.77
C GLY A 16 -0.42 6.67 -2.29
N PHE A 17 -1.21 5.61 -2.35
CA PHE A 17 -0.79 4.45 -3.11
C PHE A 17 -0.89 4.79 -4.59
N ASP A 18 0.15 4.46 -5.35
CA ASP A 18 0.17 4.61 -6.80
C ASP A 18 -0.58 3.46 -7.49
N LEU A 19 -0.69 2.31 -6.81
CA LEU A 19 -1.30 1.09 -7.32
C LEU A 19 -2.04 0.34 -6.21
N PHE A 20 -3.25 -0.10 -6.53
CA PHE A 20 -4.04 -1.00 -5.70
C PHE A 20 -4.12 -2.36 -6.37
N VAL A 21 -3.68 -3.40 -5.68
CA VAL A 21 -3.75 -4.79 -6.12
C VAL A 21 -4.77 -5.53 -5.27
N VAL A 22 -5.82 -6.07 -5.90
CA VAL A 22 -6.86 -6.84 -5.23
C VAL A 22 -6.62 -8.32 -5.49
N GLY A 23 -6.37 -9.08 -4.42
CA GLY A 23 -5.97 -10.47 -4.43
C GLY A 23 -4.47 -10.64 -4.22
N SER A 24 -4.11 -11.42 -3.19
CA SER A 24 -2.73 -11.78 -2.81
C SER A 24 -2.29 -13.12 -3.40
N GLY A 25 -2.93 -13.54 -4.51
CA GLY A 25 -2.51 -14.72 -5.27
C GLY A 25 -1.16 -14.52 -5.97
N PHE A 26 -0.64 -15.58 -6.58
CA PHE A 26 0.66 -15.58 -7.26
C PHE A 26 0.82 -14.40 -8.23
N PHE A 27 -0.19 -14.16 -9.07
CA PHE A 27 -0.19 -13.04 -10.00
C PHE A 27 -0.18 -11.68 -9.28
N GLY A 28 -1.07 -11.49 -8.30
CA GLY A 28 -1.19 -10.22 -7.57
C GLY A 28 0.10 -9.84 -6.86
N LEU A 29 0.72 -10.80 -6.16
CA LEU A 29 2.00 -10.57 -5.49
C LEU A 29 3.14 -10.33 -6.48
N THR A 30 3.13 -11.00 -7.64
CA THR A 30 4.14 -10.75 -8.68
C THR A 30 4.06 -9.33 -9.22
N ILE A 31 2.85 -8.84 -9.51
CA ILE A 31 2.66 -7.46 -9.98
C ILE A 31 3.00 -6.45 -8.89
N ALA A 32 2.57 -6.70 -7.65
CA ALA A 32 2.87 -5.83 -6.52
C ALA A 32 4.38 -5.72 -6.28
N GLU A 33 5.09 -6.84 -6.30
CA GLU A 33 6.55 -6.89 -6.16
C GLU A 33 7.22 -6.08 -7.27
N ARG A 34 6.94 -6.38 -8.54
CA ARG A 34 7.58 -5.68 -9.66
C ARG A 34 7.28 -4.19 -9.68
N ALA A 35 6.05 -3.79 -9.39
CA ALA A 35 5.68 -2.38 -9.32
C ALA A 35 6.42 -1.64 -8.18
N ALA A 36 6.62 -2.31 -7.04
CA ALA A 36 7.38 -1.73 -5.93
C ALA A 36 8.88 -1.68 -6.22
N THR A 37 9.48 -2.78 -6.69
CA THR A 37 10.93 -2.92 -6.80
C THR A 37 11.50 -2.31 -8.09
N GLN A 38 10.77 -2.40 -9.20
CA GLN A 38 11.26 -1.94 -10.50
C GLN A 38 10.78 -0.54 -10.85
N LEU A 39 9.60 -0.14 -10.37
CA LEU A 39 8.98 1.15 -10.70
C LEU A 39 8.90 2.11 -9.52
N GLY A 40 9.38 1.70 -8.33
CA GLY A 40 9.40 2.54 -7.13
C GLY A 40 8.01 2.96 -6.65
N LYS A 41 6.97 2.19 -6.99
CA LYS A 41 5.57 2.54 -6.68
C LYS A 41 5.18 2.09 -5.28
N ARG A 42 4.35 2.90 -4.61
CA ARG A 42 3.72 2.53 -3.35
C ARG A 42 2.48 1.70 -3.65
N VAL A 43 2.55 0.40 -3.39
CA VAL A 43 1.49 -0.55 -3.71
C VAL A 43 0.70 -0.93 -2.46
N LEU A 44 -0.63 -0.83 -2.51
CA LEU A 44 -1.51 -1.45 -1.53
C LEU A 44 -2.04 -2.77 -2.08
N VAL A 45 -1.79 -3.86 -1.37
CA VAL A 45 -2.38 -5.17 -1.67
C VAL A 45 -3.51 -5.43 -0.68
N VAL A 46 -4.68 -5.82 -1.19
CA VAL A 46 -5.85 -6.17 -0.38
C VAL A 46 -6.31 -7.58 -0.76
N ASP A 47 -6.50 -8.44 0.22
CA ASP A 47 -7.15 -9.74 0.03
C ASP A 47 -8.33 -9.87 0.99
N ARG A 48 -9.36 -10.60 0.55
CA ARG A 48 -10.52 -10.94 1.38
C ARG A 48 -10.21 -12.12 2.30
N ARG A 49 -9.35 -13.04 1.87
CA ARG A 49 -9.01 -14.25 2.61
C ARG A 49 -8.07 -13.91 3.77
N PRO A 50 -8.11 -14.67 4.89
CA PRO A 50 -7.20 -14.45 6.01
C PRO A 50 -5.77 -14.96 5.75
N HIS A 51 -5.47 -15.37 4.51
CA HIS A 51 -4.19 -15.93 4.11
C HIS A 51 -3.67 -15.32 2.82
N ILE A 52 -2.34 -15.33 2.66
CA ILE A 52 -1.64 -14.88 1.45
C ILE A 52 -1.45 -16.02 0.46
N GLY A 53 -1.22 -15.75 -0.83
CA GLY A 53 -0.94 -16.81 -1.83
C GLY A 53 -2.16 -17.26 -2.62
N GLY A 54 -3.37 -16.80 -2.27
CA GLY A 54 -4.59 -17.08 -3.01
C GLY A 54 -4.92 -18.58 -3.04
N ASN A 55 -4.98 -19.19 -4.22
CA ASN A 55 -5.23 -20.64 -4.35
C ASN A 55 -4.00 -21.50 -4.08
N ALA A 56 -2.84 -20.88 -3.84
CA ALA A 56 -1.57 -21.55 -3.59
C ALA A 56 -1.09 -21.35 -2.13
N TYR A 57 -2.00 -20.99 -1.22
CA TYR A 57 -1.74 -21.02 0.22
C TYR A 57 -1.63 -22.46 0.74
#